data_AF-A0A383EAN4-F1
#
_entry.id   AF-A0A383EAN4-F1
#
_cell.length_a   1.000
_cell.length_b   1.000
_cell.length_c   1.000
_cell.angle_alpha   90.00
_cell.angle_beta   90.00
_cell.angle_gamma   90.00
#
_symmetry.space_group_name_H-M   'P 1'
#
loop_
_entity.id
_entity.type
_entity.pdbx_description
1 polymer ?
#
loop_
_entity_poly.entity_id
_entity_poly.type
_entity_poly.pdbx_seq_one_letter_code
_entity_poly.pdbx_strand_id
1 'polypeptide(L)'
;MKLKYNSLIIFSFTILISTFAFAQEKETAALAPMASLGEFNEIEKRIVFNSLQESLSKYYKLTSQKMYEKAEEEAFQEMASDECTEEQCIAIIQELLQVEYFFMFE
;
A
#
# COMPACT_ATOMS: atom_id res chain seq x y z
N MET A 1 -28.90 0.72 43.90
CA MET A 1 -29.24 0.04 42.62
C MET A 1 -28.98 0.92 41.38
N LYS A 2 -29.34 2.21 41.39
CA LYS A 2 -29.14 3.13 40.25
C LYS A 2 -27.69 3.33 39.78
N LEU A 3 -26.70 3.34 40.69
CA LEU A 3 -25.28 3.47 40.32
C LEU A 3 -24.74 2.27 39.52
N LYS A 4 -25.17 1.04 39.86
CA LYS A 4 -24.76 -0.18 39.13
C LYS A 4 -25.32 -0.22 37.71
N TYR A 5 -26.54 0.28 37.53
CA TYR A 5 -27.20 0.36 36.23
C TYR A 5 -26.52 1.37 35.30
N ASN A 6 -26.15 2.56 35.80
CA ASN A 6 -25.38 3.54 35.04
C ASN A 6 -23.99 3.02 34.65
N SER A 7 -23.31 2.28 35.54
CA SER A 7 -22.02 1.64 35.22
C SER A 7 -22.13 0.56 34.14
N LEU A 8 -23.25 -0.19 34.12
CA LEU A 8 -23.52 -1.22 33.11
C LEU A 8 -23.84 -0.62 31.73
N ILE A 9 -24.57 0.51 31.70
CA ILE A 9 -24.90 1.24 30.46
C ILE A 9 -23.64 1.79 29.80
N ILE A 10 -22.72 2.36 30.58
CA ILE A 10 -21.46 2.91 30.06
C ILE A 10 -20.63 1.80 29.38
N PHE A 11 -20.54 0.62 30.01
CA PHE A 11 -19.83 -0.53 29.45
C PHE A 11 -20.48 -1.06 28.16
N SER A 12 -21.81 -1.09 28.11
CA SER A 12 -22.55 -1.47 26.89
C SER A 12 -22.35 -0.47 25.76
N PHE A 13 -22.22 0.83 26.06
CA PHE A 13 -21.97 1.88 25.08
C PHE A 13 -20.54 1.81 24.49
N THR A 14 -19.53 1.48 25.31
CA THR A 14 -18.14 1.30 24.83
C THR A 14 -18.00 0.12 23.88
N ILE A 15 -18.72 -0.98 24.13
CA ILE A 15 -18.75 -2.14 23.22
C ILE A 15 -19.41 -1.76 21.89
N LEU A 16 -20.52 -1.01 21.94
CA LEU A 16 -21.21 -0.57 20.74
C LEU A 16 -20.33 0.32 19.85
N ILE A 17 -19.58 1.28 20.43
CA ILE A 17 -18.66 2.15 19.68
C ILE A 17 -17.54 1.34 19.02
N SER A 18 -17.00 0.30 19.69
CA SER A 18 -15.97 -0.56 19.09
C SER A 18 -16.47 -1.33 17.87
N THR A 19 -17.75 -1.71 17.82
CA THR A 19 -18.34 -2.41 16.67
C THR A 19 -18.61 -1.50 15.47
N PHE A 20 -18.83 -0.20 15.68
CA PHE A 20 -19.04 0.76 14.59
C PHE A 20 -17.73 1.22 13.91
N ALA A 21 -16.58 1.05 14.56
CA ALA A 21 -15.28 1.48 14.05
C ALA A 21 -14.68 0.54 12.98
N PHE A 22 -15.30 -0.61 12.71
CA PHE A 22 -14.85 -1.52 11.64
C PHE A 22 -15.40 -1.11 10.27
N ALA A 23 -15.13 0.12 9.85
CA ALA A 23 -14.88 0.34 8.43
C ALA A 23 -13.42 -0.07 8.23
N GLN A 24 -13.17 -1.29 7.73
CA GLN A 24 -11.79 -1.71 7.41
C GLN A 24 -11.21 -0.70 6.42
N GLU A 25 -10.32 0.16 6.92
CA GLU A 25 -9.56 1.08 6.08
C GLU A 25 -8.67 0.23 5.20
N LYS A 26 -8.65 0.52 3.88
CA LYS A 26 -7.83 -0.25 2.94
C LYS A 26 -6.36 -0.07 3.31
N GLU A 27 -5.64 -1.18 3.42
CA GLU A 27 -4.20 -1.20 3.61
C GLU A 27 -3.49 -0.44 2.47
N THR A 28 -2.38 0.21 2.78
CA THR A 28 -1.62 1.02 1.82
C THR A 28 -0.67 0.15 1.00
N ALA A 29 -0.58 0.40 -0.30
CA ALA A 29 0.31 -0.36 -1.16
C ALA A 29 0.96 0.48 -2.26
N ALA A 30 2.16 0.07 -2.67
CA ALA A 30 2.82 0.54 -3.89
C ALA A 30 2.70 -0.52 -4.98
N LEU A 31 2.59 -0.08 -6.24
CA LEU A 31 2.67 -0.91 -7.43
C LEU A 31 3.80 -0.38 -8.29
N ALA A 32 4.85 -1.18 -8.47
CA ALA A 32 5.97 -0.88 -9.34
C ALA A 32 5.52 -0.80 -10.82
N PRO A 33 6.15 0.06 -11.64
CA PRO A 33 5.91 0.09 -13.08
C PRO A 33 6.30 -1.26 -13.70
N MET A 34 5.67 -1.60 -14.84
CA MET A 34 6.07 -2.80 -15.58
C MET A 34 7.48 -2.66 -16.16
N ALA A 35 8.44 -3.36 -15.56
CA ALA A 35 9.66 -3.75 -16.23
C ALA A 35 9.36 -4.96 -17.15
N SER A 36 9.75 -4.87 -18.42
CA SER A 36 9.44 -5.92 -19.40
C SER A 36 10.73 -6.51 -19.93
N LEU A 37 10.97 -7.79 -19.66
CA LEU A 37 11.96 -8.59 -20.38
C LEU A 37 11.27 -9.22 -21.60
N GLY A 38 11.50 -8.66 -22.79
CA GLY A 38 10.92 -9.13 -24.07
C GLY A 38 10.19 -8.05 -24.86
N GLU A 39 9.65 -8.42 -26.03
CA GLU A 39 8.92 -7.51 -26.93
C GLU A 39 7.43 -7.43 -26.56
N PHE A 40 7.10 -6.74 -25.46
CA PHE A 40 5.75 -6.20 -25.29
C PHE A 40 5.70 -4.81 -25.90
N ASN A 41 4.66 -4.53 -26.69
CA ASN A 41 4.46 -3.17 -27.16
C ASN A 41 3.92 -2.28 -26.03
N GLU A 42 4.08 -0.96 -26.17
CA GLU A 42 3.68 0.00 -25.14
C GLU A 42 2.18 -0.02 -24.81
N ILE A 43 1.34 -0.46 -25.75
CA ILE A 43 -0.10 -0.59 -25.53
C ILE A 43 -0.38 -1.79 -24.61
N GLU A 44 0.25 -2.93 -24.86
CA GLU A 44 0.12 -4.14 -24.03
C GLU A 44 0.57 -3.90 -22.60
N LYS A 45 1.74 -3.27 -22.41
CA LYS A 45 2.23 -2.88 -21.08
C LYS A 45 1.21 -2.02 -20.35
N ARG A 46 0.65 -1.01 -21.03
CA ARG A 46 -0.37 -0.13 -20.43
C ARG A 46 -1.64 -0.89 -20.06
N ILE A 47 -2.12 -1.78 -20.91
CA ILE A 47 -3.33 -2.58 -20.65
C ILE A 47 -3.13 -3.43 -19.40
N VAL A 48 -2.02 -4.16 -19.32
CA VAL A 48 -1.72 -5.07 -18.20
C VAL A 48 -1.56 -4.26 -16.91
N PHE A 49 -0.75 -3.20 -16.93
CA PHE A 49 -0.53 -2.35 -15.77
C PHE A 49 -1.83 -1.73 -15.26
N ASN A 50 -2.67 -1.17 -16.15
CA ASN A 50 -3.94 -0.56 -15.76
C ASN A 50 -4.91 -1.60 -15.18
N SER A 51 -4.96 -2.80 -15.77
CA SER A 51 -5.83 -3.88 -15.28
C SER A 51 -5.43 -4.34 -13.88
N LEU A 52 -4.11 -4.45 -13.62
CA LEU A 52 -3.60 -4.79 -12.30
C LEU A 52 -3.88 -3.67 -11.29
N GLN A 53 -3.59 -2.42 -11.66
CA GLN A 53 -3.86 -1.26 -10.81
C GLN A 53 -5.35 -1.17 -10.44
N GLU A 54 -6.27 -1.37 -11.39
CA GLU A 54 -7.71 -1.38 -11.13
C GLU A 54 -8.09 -2.51 -10.16
N SER A 55 -7.55 -3.71 -10.37
CA SER A 55 -7.83 -4.87 -9.52
C SER A 55 -7.34 -4.68 -8.08
N LEU A 56 -6.11 -4.19 -7.91
CA LEU A 56 -5.53 -3.92 -6.60
C LEU A 56 -6.24 -2.77 -5.88
N SER A 57 -6.66 -1.72 -6.59
CA SER A 57 -7.36 -0.57 -6.00
C SER A 57 -8.70 -0.92 -5.32
N LYS A 58 -9.27 -2.09 -5.64
CA LYS A 58 -10.47 -2.62 -4.97
C LYS A 58 -10.19 -2.99 -3.52
N TYR A 59 -8.97 -3.43 -3.21
CA TYR A 59 -8.56 -3.95 -1.90
C TYR A 59 -7.59 -3.02 -1.16
N TYR A 60 -6.71 -2.33 -1.89
CA TYR A 60 -5.65 -1.50 -1.34
C TYR A 60 -5.82 -0.01 -1.69
N LYS A 61 -5.28 0.85 -0.84
CA LYS A 61 -5.07 2.27 -1.12
C LYS A 61 -3.72 2.42 -1.83
N LEU A 62 -3.76 2.48 -3.16
CA LEU A 62 -2.55 2.56 -3.97
C LEU A 62 -1.92 3.95 -3.95
N THR A 63 -0.60 3.99 -3.84
CA THR A 63 0.20 5.19 -4.07
C THR A 63 0.16 5.58 -5.55
N SER A 64 0.21 6.89 -5.83
CA SER A 64 0.29 7.37 -7.23
C SER A 64 1.65 7.08 -7.85
N GLN A 65 1.69 6.85 -9.16
CA GLN A 65 2.94 6.57 -9.88
C GLN A 65 3.97 7.70 -9.78
N LYS A 66 3.53 8.96 -9.70
CA LYS A 66 4.41 10.10 -9.47
C LYS A 66 5.11 10.05 -8.10
N MET A 67 4.41 9.59 -7.08
CA MET A 67 4.98 9.44 -5.74
C MET A 67 5.95 8.24 -5.71
N TYR A 68 5.60 7.17 -6.41
CA TYR A 68 6.49 6.01 -6.60
C TYR A 68 7.80 6.42 -7.28
N GLU A 69 7.74 7.09 -8.44
CA GLU A 69 8.92 7.52 -9.21
C GLU A 69 9.86 8.38 -8.36
N LYS A 70 9.30 9.28 -7.53
CA LYS A 70 10.10 10.09 -6.60
C LYS A 70 10.77 9.24 -5.52
N ALA A 71 10.04 8.29 -4.92
CA ALA A 71 10.60 7.41 -3.89
C ALA A 71 11.65 6.45 -4.46
N GLU A 72 11.46 5.99 -5.69
CA GLU A 72 12.42 5.19 -6.43
C GLU A 72 13.70 5.98 -6.72
N GLU A 73 13.59 7.23 -7.19
CA GLU A 73 14.75 8.10 -7.39
C GLU A 73 15.51 8.33 -6.07
N GLU A 74 14.81 8.61 -4.97
CA GLU A 74 15.42 8.77 -3.65
C GLU A 74 16.10 7.48 -3.17
N ALA A 75 15.44 6.32 -3.32
CA ALA A 75 16.02 5.02 -3.00
C ALA A 75 17.31 4.75 -3.80
N PHE A 76 17.31 5.06 -5.10
CA PHE A 76 18.51 4.96 -5.92
C PHE A 76 19.65 5.89 -5.46
N GLN A 77 19.35 7.09 -4.97
CA GLN A 77 20.38 8.01 -4.44
C GLN A 77 20.94 7.54 -3.09
N GLU A 78 20.10 6.96 -2.23
CA GLU A 78 20.55 6.37 -0.96
C GLU A 78 21.42 5.14 -1.17
N MET A 79 21.14 4.38 -2.23
CA MET A 79 21.90 3.20 -2.64
C MET A 79 23.14 3.59 -3.48
N ALA A 80 24.05 4.37 -2.91
CA ALA A 80 25.27 4.85 -3.57
C ALA A 80 26.39 3.78 -3.79
N SER A 81 26.07 2.47 -3.86
CA SER A 81 27.07 1.38 -3.76
C SER A 81 26.77 0.16 -4.63
N ASP A 82 27.83 -0.57 -4.95
CA ASP A 82 28.02 -1.74 -5.85
C ASP A 82 27.15 -2.98 -5.54
N GLU A 83 26.30 -2.94 -4.52
CA GLU A 83 25.40 -4.01 -4.10
C GLU A 83 23.98 -3.43 -3.99
N CYS A 84 23.28 -3.35 -5.12
CA CYS A 84 21.85 -3.09 -5.16
C CYS A 84 21.14 -4.44 -5.24
N THR A 85 20.61 -4.92 -4.11
CA THR A 85 19.62 -6.00 -4.19
C THR A 85 18.24 -5.40 -4.34
N GLU A 86 17.42 -6.03 -5.15
CA GLU A 86 16.06 -5.58 -5.44
C GLU A 86 15.24 -5.42 -4.15
N GLU A 87 15.43 -6.33 -3.18
CA GLU A 87 14.74 -6.31 -1.89
C GLU A 87 15.11 -5.10 -1.03
N GLN A 88 16.35 -4.63 -1.10
CA GLN A 88 16.79 -3.45 -0.36
C GLN A 88 16.17 -2.17 -0.94
N CYS A 89 16.10 -2.08 -2.27
CA CYS A 89 15.43 -0.96 -2.95
C CYS A 89 13.94 -0.92 -2.59
N ILE A 90 13.27 -2.07 -2.63
CA ILE A 90 11.85 -2.19 -2.25
C ILE A 90 11.63 -1.73 -0.81
N ALA A 91 12.48 -2.14 0.14
CA ALA A 91 12.34 -1.75 1.54
C ALA A 91 12.41 -0.22 1.73
N ILE A 92 13.36 0.45 1.07
CA ILE A 92 13.50 1.91 1.12
C ILE A 92 12.27 2.59 0.51
N ILE A 93 11.81 2.12 -0.66
CA ILE A 93 10.60 2.66 -1.31
C ILE A 93 9.37 2.52 -0.40
N GLN A 94 9.21 1.37 0.27
CA GLN A 94 8.10 1.15 1.20
C GLN A 94 8.16 2.09 2.41
N GLU A 95 9.36 2.35 2.94
CA GLU A 95 9.58 3.31 4.03
C GLU A 95 9.24 4.74 3.60
N LEU A 96 9.78 5.19 2.45
CA LEU A 96 9.54 6.53 1.90
C LEU A 96 8.05 6.80 1.63
N LEU A 97 7.34 5.79 1.12
CA LEU A 97 5.92 5.90 0.79
C LEU A 97 4.99 5.59 1.97
N GLN A 98 5.51 5.05 3.07
CA GLN A 98 4.75 4.58 4.23
C GLN A 98 3.64 3.58 3.82
N VAL A 99 4.03 2.60 3.00
CA VAL A 99 3.12 1.55 2.51
C VAL A 99 3.40 0.20 3.15
N GLU A 100 2.35 -0.57 3.40
CA GLU A 100 2.46 -1.90 4.01
C GLU A 100 2.80 -2.97 2.96
N TYR A 101 2.24 -2.85 1.74
CA TYR A 101 2.42 -3.82 0.67
C TYR A 101 3.14 -3.24 -0.54
N PHE A 102 3.87 -4.10 -1.26
CA PHE A 102 4.53 -3.79 -2.50
C PHE A 102 4.18 -4.85 -3.54
N PHE A 103 3.75 -4.42 -4.73
CA PHE A 103 3.42 -5.29 -5.85
C PHE A 103 4.32 -4.97 -7.04
N MET A 104 4.80 -6.00 -7.71
CA MET A 104 5.55 -5.90 -8.96
C MET A 104 5.20 -7.06 -9.90
N PHE A 105 5.68 -6.98 -11.12
CA PHE A 105 5.63 -8.09 -12.08
C PHE A 105 6.97 -8.84 -12.02
N GLU A 106 6.92 -10.14 -11.72
CA GLU A 106 8.06 -11.08 -11.85
C GLU A 106 8.13 -11.70 -13.25
#